data_AF-A0A1R3WH49-F1
#
_entry.id   AF-A0A1R3WH49-F1
#
_cell.length_a   1.000
_cell.length_b   1.000
_cell.length_c   1.000
_cell.angle_alpha   90.00
_cell.angle_beta   90.00
_cell.angle_gamma   90.00
#
_symmetry.space_group_name_H-M   'P 1'
#
loop_
_entity.id
_entity.type
_entity.pdbx_description
1 polymer ?
#
loop_
_entity_poly.entity_id
_entity_poly.type
_entity_poly.pdbx_seq_one_letter_code
_entity_poly.pdbx_strand_id
1 'polypeptide(L)'
;MAVTLHPGTYDSGVPMSEPESTTTKTLDEMLAELTEEAVRNLSRGADDETSARVKADLPKIAAILALEWITGERRSETISQQTQSWLTFLYERLYTDEEPSAADIFARFDLPLSRAQYLARMLPAQFSQERAEQGEELDRQRAQSARDESRTELRRAFEPHVHDITDANARQKPFDIAVSRAAYDELLALIDLQETGAGAELLRPPQRTASTPARVYFTIRGYTLLRVLDALNGDSR
;
A
#
# COMPACT_ATOMS: atom_id res chain seq x y z
N MET A 1 -17.97 8.38 -87.12
CA MET A 1 -16.67 9.06 -86.94
C MET A 1 -15.89 8.28 -85.89
N ALA A 2 -14.84 7.57 -86.31
CA ALA A 2 -13.96 6.82 -85.43
C ALA A 2 -12.70 7.65 -85.16
N VAL A 3 -12.35 7.82 -83.88
CA VAL A 3 -11.15 8.55 -83.44
C VAL A 3 -10.07 7.52 -83.10
N THR A 4 -9.01 7.49 -83.88
CA THR A 4 -7.77 6.76 -83.58
C THR A 4 -6.84 7.67 -82.76
N LEU A 5 -6.48 7.24 -81.55
CA LEU A 5 -5.44 7.87 -80.73
C LEU A 5 -4.12 7.13 -80.92
N HIS A 6 -3.05 7.87 -81.21
CA HIS A 6 -1.67 7.35 -81.27
C HIS A 6 -1.07 7.22 -79.87
N PRO A 7 -0.21 6.20 -79.62
CA PRO A 7 0.50 6.06 -78.36
C PRO A 7 1.72 6.99 -78.33
N GLY A 8 1.72 7.95 -77.41
CA GLY A 8 2.90 8.73 -77.06
C GLY A 8 3.80 7.93 -76.12
N THR A 9 5.07 7.80 -76.48
CA THR A 9 6.14 7.28 -75.63
C THR A 9 6.46 8.27 -74.51
N TYR A 10 6.27 7.85 -73.25
CA TYR A 10 6.76 8.58 -72.08
C TYR A 10 8.21 8.21 -71.81
N ASP A 11 9.09 9.19 -71.91
CA ASP A 11 10.47 9.14 -71.45
C ASP A 11 10.50 9.48 -69.94
N SER A 12 10.74 8.47 -69.09
CA SER A 12 10.76 8.62 -67.64
C SER A 12 12.18 8.50 -67.09
N GLY A 13 13.01 9.49 -67.37
CA GLY A 13 14.32 9.69 -66.74
C GLY A 13 14.22 10.41 -65.39
N VAL A 14 13.47 9.87 -64.43
CA VAL A 14 13.49 10.37 -63.04
C VAL A 14 14.57 9.61 -62.28
N PRO A 15 15.63 10.27 -61.76
CA PRO A 15 16.60 9.62 -60.93
C PRO A 15 15.92 9.16 -59.64
N MET A 16 15.93 7.85 -59.40
CA MET A 16 15.51 7.25 -58.13
C MET A 16 16.46 7.72 -57.03
N SER A 17 16.04 8.71 -56.25
CA SER A 17 16.69 9.02 -54.97
C SER A 17 16.65 7.77 -54.09
N GLU A 18 17.82 7.36 -53.62
CA GLU A 18 17.94 6.26 -52.66
C GLU A 18 17.07 6.53 -51.43
N PRO A 19 16.31 5.54 -50.92
CA PRO A 19 15.52 5.73 -49.71
C PRO A 19 16.46 5.99 -48.52
N GLU A 20 16.28 7.13 -47.87
CA GLU A 20 16.93 7.44 -46.59
C GLU A 20 16.71 6.26 -45.64
N SER A 21 17.81 5.68 -45.15
CA SER A 21 17.82 4.62 -44.15
C SER A 21 17.22 5.14 -42.86
N THR A 22 15.91 4.97 -42.66
CA THR A 22 15.24 5.22 -41.39
C THR A 22 15.70 4.17 -40.38
N THR A 23 16.75 4.48 -39.61
CA THR A 23 17.21 3.63 -38.51
C THR A 23 16.04 3.41 -37.54
N THR A 24 15.52 2.19 -37.49
CA THR A 24 14.37 1.86 -36.64
C THR A 24 14.84 1.71 -35.21
N LYS A 25 14.34 2.57 -34.31
CA LYS A 25 14.66 2.50 -32.87
C LYS A 25 14.14 1.20 -32.27
N THR A 26 14.90 0.65 -31.32
CA THR A 26 14.46 -0.48 -30.51
C THR A 26 13.41 -0.04 -29.47
N LEU A 27 12.60 -0.99 -28.97
CA LEU A 27 11.61 -0.70 -27.93
C LEU A 27 12.27 -0.17 -26.64
N ASP A 28 13.45 -0.68 -26.30
CA ASP A 28 14.20 -0.25 -25.12
C ASP A 28 14.67 1.21 -25.25
N GLU A 29 15.13 1.61 -26.44
CA GLU A 29 15.50 3.01 -26.73
C GLU A 29 14.28 3.94 -26.65
N MET A 30 13.14 3.54 -27.23
CA MET A 30 11.90 4.31 -27.16
C MET A 30 11.40 4.46 -25.72
N LEU A 31 11.46 3.39 -24.93
CA LEU A 31 11.05 3.40 -23.53
C LEU A 31 11.96 4.31 -22.70
N ALA A 32 13.28 4.24 -22.92
CA ALA A 32 14.25 5.09 -22.24
C ALA A 32 14.01 6.58 -22.53
N GLU A 33 13.79 6.95 -23.80
CA GLU A 33 13.49 8.32 -24.21
C GLU A 33 12.19 8.84 -23.57
N LEU A 34 11.10 8.06 -23.65
CA LEU A 34 9.81 8.43 -23.05
C LEU A 34 9.90 8.56 -21.53
N THR A 35 10.66 7.67 -20.88
CA THR A 35 10.86 7.71 -19.43
C THR A 35 11.65 8.96 -19.04
N GLU A 36 12.73 9.28 -19.77
CA GLU A 36 13.54 10.46 -19.49
C GLU A 36 12.72 11.76 -19.67
N GLU A 37 11.94 11.85 -20.74
CA GLU A 37 11.06 12.99 -21.00
C GLU A 37 9.99 13.12 -19.91
N ALA A 38 9.34 12.02 -19.54
CA ALA A 38 8.31 12.03 -18.51
C ALA A 38 8.87 12.42 -17.14
N VAL A 39 10.04 11.89 -16.73
CA VAL A 39 10.72 12.30 -15.49
C VAL A 39 11.03 13.79 -15.53
N ARG A 40 11.58 14.30 -16.65
CA ARG A 40 11.91 15.71 -16.80
C ARG A 40 10.70 16.62 -16.64
N ASN A 41 9.55 16.23 -17.19
CA ASN A 41 8.32 17.02 -17.09
C ASN A 41 7.72 16.96 -15.68
N LEU A 42 7.66 15.77 -15.08
CA LEU A 42 7.09 15.55 -13.75
C LEU A 42 7.94 16.14 -12.62
N SER A 43 9.25 16.26 -12.81
CA SER A 43 10.15 16.91 -11.83
C SER A 43 10.14 18.45 -11.91
N ARG A 44 9.36 19.07 -12.80
CA ARG A 44 9.29 20.54 -12.89
C ARG A 44 8.74 21.14 -11.60
N GLY A 45 9.57 21.98 -10.95
CA GLY A 45 9.21 22.65 -9.70
C GLY A 45 9.12 21.71 -8.49
N ALA A 46 9.54 20.45 -8.63
CA ALA A 46 9.62 19.50 -7.53
C ALA A 46 10.92 19.67 -6.74
N ASP A 47 10.91 19.33 -5.46
CA ASP A 47 12.14 19.26 -4.65
C ASP A 47 12.99 18.03 -5.01
N ASP A 48 14.18 17.92 -4.39
CA ASP A 48 15.12 16.84 -4.66
C ASP A 48 14.56 15.46 -4.28
N GLU A 49 13.78 15.39 -3.20
CA GLU A 49 13.17 14.14 -2.72
C GLU A 49 12.10 13.64 -3.68
N THR A 50 11.18 14.53 -4.07
CA THR A 50 10.11 14.27 -5.03
C THR A 50 10.71 13.90 -6.38
N SER A 51 11.76 14.59 -6.83
CA SER A 51 12.45 14.27 -8.08
C SER A 51 13.09 12.89 -8.05
N ALA A 52 13.71 12.49 -6.93
CA ALA A 52 14.24 11.15 -6.76
C ALA A 52 13.13 10.09 -6.79
N ARG A 53 11.98 10.37 -6.16
CA ARG A 53 10.81 9.49 -6.13
C ARG A 53 10.18 9.30 -7.51
N VAL A 54 9.97 10.39 -8.25
CA VAL A 54 9.52 10.36 -9.65
C VAL A 54 10.42 9.45 -10.48
N LYS A 55 11.74 9.60 -10.38
CA LYS A 55 12.68 8.78 -11.14
C LYS A 55 12.63 7.30 -10.76
N ALA A 56 12.43 6.98 -9.48
CA ALA A 56 12.41 5.61 -8.98
C ALA A 56 11.09 4.87 -9.29
N ASP A 57 9.96 5.57 -9.16
CA ASP A 57 8.65 4.93 -9.11
C ASP A 57 7.82 5.09 -10.40
N LEU A 58 8.11 6.11 -11.24
CA LEU A 58 7.36 6.36 -12.47
C LEU A 58 7.25 5.12 -13.39
N PRO A 59 8.32 4.34 -13.65
CA PRO A 59 8.19 3.16 -14.53
C PRO A 59 7.21 2.12 -13.99
N LYS A 60 7.19 1.91 -12.67
CA LYS A 60 6.27 0.96 -12.02
C LYS A 60 4.83 1.49 -12.08
N ILE A 61 4.64 2.77 -11.80
CA ILE A 61 3.33 3.43 -11.87
C ILE A 61 2.76 3.36 -13.28
N ALA A 62 3.57 3.68 -14.30
CA ALA A 62 3.16 3.61 -15.70
C ALA A 62 2.74 2.19 -16.09
N ALA A 63 3.50 1.16 -15.65
CA ALA A 63 3.13 -0.23 -15.89
C ALA A 63 1.81 -0.62 -15.21
N ILE A 64 1.59 -0.20 -13.96
CA ILE A 64 0.32 -0.44 -13.24
C ILE A 64 -0.85 0.18 -13.99
N LEU A 65 -0.77 1.48 -14.32
CA LEU A 65 -1.87 2.18 -15.02
C LEU A 65 -2.18 1.57 -16.39
N ALA A 66 -1.14 1.16 -17.14
CA ALA A 66 -1.32 0.47 -18.41
C ALA A 66 -1.98 -0.91 -18.24
N LEU A 67 -1.57 -1.68 -17.23
CA LEU A 67 -2.15 -2.99 -16.94
C LEU A 67 -3.59 -2.89 -16.45
N GLU A 68 -3.91 -1.95 -15.56
CA GLU A 68 -5.28 -1.68 -15.11
C GLU A 68 -6.20 -1.33 -16.29
N TRP A 69 -5.69 -0.57 -17.26
CA TRP A 69 -6.42 -0.24 -18.47
C TRP A 69 -6.67 -1.47 -19.36
N ILE A 70 -5.67 -2.35 -19.51
CA ILE A 70 -5.77 -3.59 -20.29
C ILE A 70 -6.72 -4.60 -19.63
N THR A 71 -6.66 -4.76 -18.30
CA THR A 71 -7.52 -5.70 -17.55
C THR A 71 -8.94 -5.17 -17.36
N GLY A 72 -9.13 -3.85 -17.48
CA GLY A 72 -10.43 -3.21 -17.29
C GLY A 72 -10.89 -3.18 -15.83
N GLU A 73 -9.97 -3.32 -14.87
CA GLU A 73 -10.25 -3.19 -13.43
C GLU A 73 -10.82 -1.82 -13.10
N ARG A 74 -10.30 -0.76 -13.73
CA ARG A 74 -10.86 0.60 -13.66
C ARG A 74 -11.55 0.96 -14.97
N ARG A 75 -12.88 0.86 -14.99
CA ARG A 75 -13.70 1.36 -16.10
C ARG A 75 -14.06 2.82 -15.86
N SER A 76 -13.41 3.71 -16.58
CA SER A 76 -13.84 5.11 -16.68
C SER A 76 -14.89 5.24 -17.78
N GLU A 77 -16.00 5.91 -17.50
CA GLU A 77 -17.06 6.17 -18.49
C GLU A 77 -16.64 7.24 -19.49
N THR A 78 -15.68 8.09 -19.11
CA THR A 78 -15.17 9.19 -19.95
C THR A 78 -13.65 9.33 -19.83
N ILE A 79 -13.02 9.91 -20.87
CA ILE A 79 -11.59 10.27 -20.87
C ILE A 79 -11.27 11.24 -19.71
N SER A 80 -12.21 12.11 -19.36
CA SER A 80 -12.07 13.03 -18.23
C SER A 80 -11.96 12.29 -16.90
N GLN A 81 -12.85 11.31 -16.64
CA GLN A 81 -12.77 10.45 -15.46
C GLN A 81 -11.46 9.65 -15.43
N GLN A 82 -11.02 9.12 -16.58
CA GLN A 82 -9.76 8.38 -16.66
C GLN A 82 -8.57 9.27 -16.31
N THR A 83 -8.51 10.47 -16.90
CA THR A 83 -7.44 11.44 -16.63
C THR A 83 -7.43 11.86 -15.16
N GLN A 84 -8.61 12.08 -14.58
CA GLN A 84 -8.73 12.40 -13.16
C GLN A 84 -8.19 11.25 -12.31
N SER A 85 -8.63 10.02 -12.57
CA SER A 85 -8.18 8.83 -11.83
C SER A 85 -6.65 8.63 -11.89
N TRP A 86 -6.06 8.80 -13.08
CA TRP A 86 -4.61 8.70 -13.26
C TRP A 86 -3.85 9.81 -12.56
N LEU A 87 -4.35 11.05 -12.61
CA LEU A 87 -3.73 12.18 -11.91
C LEU A 87 -3.83 12.05 -10.40
N THR A 88 -4.97 11.58 -9.87
CA THR A 88 -5.10 11.26 -8.45
C THR A 88 -4.03 10.26 -8.04
N PHE A 89 -3.92 9.14 -8.75
CA PHE A 89 -2.92 8.11 -8.45
C PHE A 89 -1.48 8.63 -8.52
N LEU A 90 -1.16 9.45 -9.52
CA LEU A 90 0.18 10.05 -9.67
C LEU A 90 0.51 11.00 -8.51
N TYR A 91 -0.43 11.86 -8.11
CA TYR A 91 -0.21 12.76 -6.99
C TYR A 91 -0.14 12.04 -5.64
N GLU A 92 -0.90 10.97 -5.44
CA GLU A 92 -0.81 10.15 -4.23
C GLU A 92 0.54 9.47 -4.06
N ARG A 93 1.19 9.08 -5.16
CA ARG A 93 2.42 8.30 -5.13
C ARG A 93 3.67 9.16 -5.27
N LEU A 94 3.61 10.20 -6.09
CA LEU A 94 4.78 11.01 -6.43
C LEU A 94 4.85 12.28 -5.58
N TYR A 95 3.72 12.94 -5.31
CA TYR A 95 3.65 14.28 -4.72
C TYR A 95 2.96 14.26 -3.35
N THR A 96 3.44 13.40 -2.43
CA THR A 96 2.78 13.17 -1.12
C THR A 96 2.71 14.42 -0.24
N ASP A 97 3.70 15.30 -0.37
CA ASP A 97 3.91 16.45 0.51
C ASP A 97 3.46 17.77 -0.12
N GLU A 98 2.90 17.71 -1.34
CA GLU A 98 2.48 18.89 -2.10
C GLU A 98 0.95 18.91 -2.26
N GLU A 99 0.35 20.10 -2.11
CA GLU A 99 -1.05 20.28 -2.50
C GLU A 99 -1.15 20.47 -4.03
N PRO A 100 -2.10 19.80 -4.70
CA PRO A 100 -2.25 19.90 -6.15
C PRO A 100 -2.69 21.32 -6.54
N SER A 101 -1.78 22.09 -7.15
CA SER A 101 -2.06 23.41 -7.69
C SER A 101 -2.33 23.37 -9.19
N ALA A 102 -3.15 24.29 -9.69
CA ALA A 102 -3.43 24.38 -11.13
C ALA A 102 -2.16 24.72 -11.95
N ALA A 103 -1.23 25.47 -11.35
CA ALA A 103 0.02 25.84 -12.00
C ALA A 103 0.94 24.61 -12.14
N ASP A 104 1.05 23.79 -11.09
CA ASP A 104 1.89 22.59 -11.10
C ASP A 104 1.30 21.52 -12.02
N ILE A 105 -0.02 21.32 -11.99
CA ILE A 105 -0.71 20.42 -12.92
C ILE A 105 -0.46 20.84 -14.38
N PHE A 106 -0.60 22.13 -14.69
CA PHE A 106 -0.32 22.68 -16.01
C PHE A 106 1.14 22.42 -16.41
N ALA A 107 2.09 22.76 -15.54
CA ALA A 107 3.51 22.70 -15.85
C ALA A 107 4.04 21.26 -16.03
N ARG A 108 3.52 20.30 -15.25
CA ARG A 108 4.01 18.92 -15.18
C ARG A 108 3.33 17.98 -16.18
N PHE A 109 2.05 18.20 -16.48
CA PHE A 109 1.24 17.28 -17.30
C PHE A 109 0.84 17.86 -18.67
N ASP A 110 1.26 19.09 -18.98
CA ASP A 110 0.94 19.80 -20.23
C ASP A 110 -0.57 19.84 -20.55
N LEU A 111 -1.39 19.92 -19.49
CA LEU A 111 -2.83 20.00 -19.62
C LEU A 111 -3.26 21.44 -19.86
N PRO A 112 -4.34 21.69 -20.63
CA PRO A 112 -4.88 23.04 -20.77
C PRO A 112 -5.19 23.66 -19.40
N LEU A 113 -4.88 24.95 -19.22
CA LEU A 113 -5.01 25.63 -17.93
C LEU A 113 -6.42 25.50 -17.32
N SER A 114 -7.47 25.56 -18.14
CA SER A 114 -8.86 25.36 -17.69
C SER A 114 -9.09 23.97 -17.10
N ARG A 115 -8.48 22.94 -17.69
CA ARG A 115 -8.54 21.56 -17.21
C ARG A 115 -7.71 21.39 -15.93
N ALA A 116 -6.52 21.99 -15.87
CA ALA A 116 -5.69 22.00 -14.68
C ALA A 116 -6.39 22.69 -13.49
N GLN A 117 -7.08 23.81 -13.72
CA GLN A 117 -7.89 24.50 -12.72
C GLN A 117 -9.06 23.66 -12.20
N TYR A 118 -9.75 22.94 -13.10
CA TYR A 118 -10.82 22.02 -12.72
C TYR A 118 -10.28 20.89 -11.83
N LEU A 119 -9.17 20.27 -12.24
CA LEU A 119 -8.56 19.16 -11.51
C LEU A 119 -8.03 19.61 -10.14
N ALA A 120 -7.36 20.76 -10.05
CA ALA A 120 -6.86 21.31 -8.79
C ALA A 120 -7.97 21.54 -7.75
N ARG A 121 -9.22 21.76 -8.17
CA ARG A 121 -10.37 21.90 -7.24
C ARG A 121 -10.94 20.55 -6.80
N MET A 122 -10.91 19.57 -7.69
CA MET A 122 -11.47 18.23 -7.48
C MET A 122 -10.56 17.35 -6.62
N LEU A 123 -9.26 17.46 -6.86
CA LEU A 123 -8.25 16.59 -6.28
C LEU A 123 -8.18 16.69 -4.73
N PRO A 124 -8.13 17.87 -4.08
CA PRO A 124 -8.00 17.96 -2.62
C PRO A 124 -9.10 17.23 -1.83
N ALA A 125 -10.32 17.24 -2.35
CA ALA A 125 -11.46 16.57 -1.73
C ALA A 125 -11.31 15.03 -1.75
N GLN A 126 -10.77 14.48 -2.85
CA GLN A 126 -10.48 13.04 -2.97
C GLN A 126 -9.23 12.66 -2.18
N PHE A 127 -8.17 13.47 -2.22
CA PHE A 127 -6.94 13.28 -1.44
C PHE A 127 -7.19 13.18 0.06
N SER A 128 -8.10 13.99 0.60
CA SER A 128 -8.37 14.01 2.04
C SER A 128 -9.10 12.75 2.51
N GLN A 129 -9.97 12.19 1.65
CA GLN A 129 -10.74 11.00 1.96
C GLN A 129 -9.90 9.72 1.79
N GLU A 130 -9.19 9.58 0.67
CA GLU A 130 -8.36 8.40 0.40
C GLU A 130 -7.15 8.30 1.35
N ARG A 131 -6.54 9.43 1.77
CA ARG A 131 -5.51 9.42 2.82
C ARG A 131 -6.05 9.02 4.19
N ALA A 132 -7.28 9.41 4.54
CA ALA A 132 -7.89 9.00 5.80
C ALA A 132 -8.10 7.48 5.81
N GLU A 133 -8.65 6.93 4.72
CA GLU A 133 -8.91 5.49 4.59
C GLU A 133 -7.60 4.66 4.54
N GLN A 134 -6.58 5.13 3.81
CA GLN A 134 -5.27 4.47 3.76
C GLN A 134 -4.49 4.59 5.07
N GLY A 135 -4.58 5.74 5.76
CA GLY A 135 -3.99 5.93 7.08
C GLY A 135 -4.62 5.01 8.12
N GLU A 136 -5.95 4.91 8.11
CA GLU A 136 -6.68 3.99 8.98
C GLU A 136 -6.33 2.52 8.70
N GLU A 137 -6.15 2.13 7.43
CA GLU A 137 -5.75 0.78 7.07
C GLU A 137 -4.33 0.46 7.53
N LEU A 138 -3.37 1.37 7.32
CA LEU A 138 -1.99 1.20 7.79
C LEU A 138 -1.90 1.16 9.31
N ASP A 139 -2.69 1.98 10.00
CA ASP A 139 -2.75 1.97 11.46
C ASP A 139 -3.43 0.70 11.99
N ARG A 140 -4.47 0.19 11.30
CA ARG A 140 -5.06 -1.12 11.60
C ARG A 140 -4.06 -2.24 11.40
N GLN A 141 -3.27 -2.24 10.32
CA GLN A 141 -2.22 -3.24 10.07
C GLN A 141 -1.09 -3.19 11.09
N ARG A 142 -0.65 -1.98 11.48
CA ARG A 142 0.36 -1.79 12.53
C ARG A 142 -0.15 -2.27 13.89
N ALA A 143 -1.38 -1.91 14.24
CA ALA A 143 -2.02 -2.36 15.48
C ALA A 143 -2.18 -3.88 15.49
N GLN A 144 -2.56 -4.49 14.36
CA GLN A 144 -2.67 -5.94 14.22
C GLN A 144 -1.30 -6.62 14.37
N SER A 145 -0.27 -6.11 13.70
CA SER A 145 1.10 -6.65 13.81
C SER A 145 1.62 -6.57 15.24
N ALA A 146 1.40 -5.44 15.92
CA ALA A 146 1.79 -5.27 17.33
C ALA A 146 1.05 -6.23 18.28
N ARG A 147 -0.23 -6.54 17.98
CA ARG A 147 -1.00 -7.57 18.69
C ARG A 147 -0.44 -8.96 18.44
N ASP A 148 -0.13 -9.30 17.19
CA ASP A 148 0.40 -10.61 16.83
C ASP A 148 1.78 -10.86 17.48
N GLU A 149 2.63 -9.83 17.56
CA GLU A 149 3.89 -9.87 18.30
C GLU A 149 3.66 -10.10 19.81
N SER A 150 2.72 -9.35 20.40
CA SER A 150 2.34 -9.46 21.82
C SER A 150 1.82 -10.86 22.15
N ARG A 151 0.96 -11.42 21.29
CA ARG A 151 0.41 -12.77 21.39
C ARG A 151 1.49 -13.85 21.25
N THR A 152 2.43 -13.64 20.32
CA THR A 152 3.57 -14.54 20.14
C THR A 152 4.48 -14.55 21.37
N GLU A 153 4.73 -13.38 21.96
CA GLU A 153 5.48 -13.27 23.22
C GLU A 153 4.77 -14.00 24.37
N LEU A 154 3.47 -13.80 24.54
CA LEU A 154 2.67 -14.51 25.54
C LEU A 154 2.75 -16.02 25.38
N ARG A 155 2.61 -16.52 24.15
CA ARG A 155 2.74 -17.96 23.85
C ARG A 155 4.10 -18.48 24.30
N ARG A 156 5.20 -17.83 23.88
CA ARG A 156 6.56 -18.20 24.27
C ARG A 156 6.79 -18.16 25.78
N ALA A 157 6.17 -17.21 26.48
CA ALA A 157 6.30 -17.07 27.92
C ALA A 157 5.50 -18.16 28.68
N PHE A 158 4.38 -18.61 28.14
CA PHE A 158 3.46 -19.53 28.82
C PHE A 158 3.80 -21.00 28.57
N GLU A 159 4.26 -21.32 27.36
CA GLU A 159 4.50 -22.68 26.89
C GLU A 159 5.44 -23.52 27.78
N PRO A 160 6.55 -22.98 28.35
CA PRO A 160 7.40 -23.72 29.27
C PRO A 160 6.68 -24.17 30.56
N HIS A 161 5.61 -23.48 30.95
CA HIS A 161 4.88 -23.76 32.19
C HIS A 161 3.74 -24.77 32.00
N VAL A 162 3.38 -25.12 30.76
CA VAL A 162 2.22 -25.98 30.47
C VAL A 162 2.41 -27.38 31.02
N HIS A 163 3.60 -27.97 30.85
CA HIS A 163 3.90 -29.33 31.33
C HIS A 163 3.87 -29.46 32.86
N ASP A 164 4.02 -28.34 33.56
CA ASP A 164 3.99 -28.25 35.01
C ASP A 164 2.57 -28.16 35.59
N ILE A 165 1.57 -27.97 34.72
CA ILE A 165 0.16 -27.84 35.08
C ILE A 165 -0.50 -29.22 34.96
N THR A 166 -1.09 -29.66 36.07
CA THR A 166 -1.91 -30.87 36.17
C THR A 166 -3.28 -30.47 36.70
N ASP A 167 -4.32 -31.27 36.44
CA ASP A 167 -5.68 -30.99 36.93
C ASP A 167 -5.73 -30.77 38.46
N ALA A 168 -4.88 -31.48 39.21
CA ALA A 168 -4.75 -31.35 40.65
C ALA A 168 -4.14 -30.01 41.11
N ASN A 169 -3.27 -29.38 40.31
CA ASN A 169 -2.52 -28.18 40.70
C ASN A 169 -2.91 -26.90 39.94
N ALA A 170 -3.68 -27.00 38.85
CA ALA A 170 -4.03 -25.89 37.97
C ALA A 170 -4.70 -24.72 38.71
N ARG A 171 -5.50 -25.03 39.73
CA ARG A 171 -6.21 -24.04 40.55
C ARG A 171 -5.33 -23.42 41.64
N GLN A 172 -4.24 -24.07 42.05
CA GLN A 172 -3.50 -23.71 43.26
C GLN A 172 -2.08 -23.18 42.99
N LYS A 173 -1.39 -23.69 41.95
CA LYS A 173 -0.01 -23.34 41.64
C LYS A 173 0.05 -21.99 40.87
N PRO A 174 0.68 -20.94 41.43
CA PRO A 174 1.00 -19.72 40.70
C PRO A 174 2.28 -19.93 39.87
N PHE A 175 2.37 -19.20 38.76
CA PHE A 175 3.53 -19.15 37.87
C PHE A 175 3.99 -17.70 37.72
N ASP A 176 5.29 -17.48 37.89
CA ASP A 176 5.90 -16.17 37.74
C ASP A 176 6.30 -15.95 36.28
N ILE A 177 5.77 -14.89 35.68
CA ILE A 177 5.94 -14.61 34.26
C ILE A 177 6.44 -13.18 34.07
N ALA A 178 7.31 -13.00 33.09
CA ALA A 178 7.81 -11.70 32.66
C ALA A 178 7.58 -11.52 31.16
N VAL A 179 6.86 -10.45 30.79
CA VAL A 179 6.58 -10.09 29.39
C VAL A 179 6.70 -8.58 29.19
N SER A 180 6.70 -8.13 27.93
CA SER A 180 6.60 -6.71 27.59
C SER A 180 5.28 -6.10 28.10
N ARG A 181 5.23 -4.77 28.19
CA ARG A 181 4.00 -4.08 28.59
C ARG A 181 2.84 -4.31 27.60
N ALA A 182 3.14 -4.32 26.30
CA ALA A 182 2.15 -4.58 25.25
C ALA A 182 1.57 -5.99 25.36
N ALA A 183 2.42 -7.00 25.57
CA ALA A 183 1.99 -8.37 25.84
C ALA A 183 1.15 -8.49 27.12
N TYR A 184 1.48 -7.73 28.17
CA TYR A 184 0.68 -7.74 29.39
C TYR A 184 -0.71 -7.10 29.18
N ASP A 185 -0.81 -6.02 28.41
CA ASP A 185 -2.09 -5.37 28.13
C ASP A 185 -2.97 -6.26 27.21
N GLU A 186 -2.37 -6.96 26.23
CA GLU A 186 -3.05 -7.98 25.42
C GLU A 186 -3.54 -9.17 26.27
N LEU A 187 -2.74 -9.61 27.26
CA LEU A 187 -3.15 -10.65 28.22
C LEU A 187 -4.42 -10.24 28.98
N LEU A 188 -4.50 -9.00 29.46
CA LEU A 188 -5.69 -8.50 30.14
C LEU A 188 -6.90 -8.47 29.20
N ALA A 189 -6.71 -8.05 27.94
CA ALA A 189 -7.78 -8.06 26.94
C ALA A 189 -8.29 -9.48 26.64
N LEU A 190 -7.39 -10.47 26.55
CA LEU A 190 -7.76 -11.87 26.35
C LEU A 190 -8.52 -12.45 27.55
N ILE A 191 -8.16 -12.06 28.77
CA ILE A 191 -8.89 -12.46 29.98
C ILE A 191 -10.31 -11.87 29.97
N ASP A 192 -10.45 -10.58 29.69
CA ASP A 192 -11.74 -9.89 29.62
C ASP A 192 -12.66 -10.48 28.53
N LEU A 193 -12.09 -10.83 27.37
CA LEU A 193 -12.82 -11.52 26.30
C LEU A 193 -13.31 -12.91 26.72
N GLN A 194 -12.52 -13.64 27.53
CA GLN A 194 -12.92 -14.95 28.04
C GLN A 194 -13.97 -14.86 29.15
N GLU A 195 -13.98 -13.79 29.94
CA GLU A 195 -14.96 -13.55 31.01
C GLU A 195 -16.32 -13.07 30.50
N THR A 196 -16.36 -12.43 29.32
CA THR A 196 -17.59 -11.97 28.67
C THR A 196 -18.37 -13.08 27.94
N GLY A 197 -17.80 -14.29 27.82
CA GLY A 197 -18.47 -15.47 27.29
C GLY A 197 -19.48 -16.07 28.27
N ALA A 198 -20.73 -16.26 27.83
CA ALA A 198 -21.81 -16.81 28.65
C ALA A 198 -21.45 -18.19 29.26
N GLY A 199 -21.19 -18.23 30.57
CA GLY A 199 -20.91 -19.45 31.33
C GLY A 199 -19.45 -19.68 31.75
N ALA A 200 -18.55 -18.72 31.55
CA ALA A 200 -17.15 -18.86 31.97
C ALA A 200 -16.98 -18.76 33.50
N GLU A 201 -16.25 -19.71 34.10
CA GLU A 201 -15.71 -19.57 35.47
C GLU A 201 -14.77 -18.36 35.48
N LEU A 202 -15.05 -17.35 36.33
CA LEU A 202 -14.27 -16.11 36.42
C LEU A 202 -12.78 -16.41 36.52
N LEU A 203 -12.02 -15.83 35.59
CA LEU A 203 -10.58 -16.02 35.55
C LEU A 203 -9.96 -15.17 36.65
N ARG A 204 -8.99 -15.73 37.38
CA ARG A 204 -8.25 -14.89 38.32
C ARG A 204 -7.30 -14.00 37.53
N PRO A 205 -7.36 -12.66 37.72
CA PRO A 205 -6.48 -11.77 37.00
C PRO A 205 -5.03 -11.98 37.46
N PRO A 206 -4.05 -11.76 36.56
CA PRO A 206 -2.64 -11.80 36.91
C PRO A 206 -2.32 -10.76 37.99
N GLN A 207 -1.51 -11.15 38.97
CA GLN A 207 -1.08 -10.27 40.05
C GLN A 207 0.30 -9.69 39.73
N ARG A 208 0.36 -8.41 39.39
CA ARG A 208 1.64 -7.72 39.15
C ARG A 208 2.52 -7.78 40.40
N THR A 209 3.77 -8.18 40.22
CA THR A 209 4.77 -8.26 41.29
C THR A 209 5.80 -7.13 41.17
N ALA A 210 6.20 -6.77 39.95
CA ALA A 210 7.11 -5.67 39.65
C ALA A 210 6.92 -5.16 38.22
N SER A 211 7.44 -3.97 37.92
CA SER A 211 7.49 -3.46 36.55
C SER A 211 8.74 -2.62 36.32
N THR A 212 9.23 -2.66 35.08
CA THR A 212 10.26 -1.77 34.53
C THR A 212 9.70 -1.10 33.27
N PRO A 213 10.39 -0.10 32.70
CA PRO A 213 9.95 0.52 31.44
C PRO A 213 9.78 -0.47 30.28
N ALA A 214 10.51 -1.58 30.30
CA ALA A 214 10.51 -2.58 29.22
C ALA A 214 9.71 -3.85 29.55
N ARG A 215 9.50 -4.20 30.83
CA ARG A 215 8.88 -5.47 31.24
C ARG A 215 7.92 -5.34 32.41
N VAL A 216 6.91 -6.20 32.42
CA VAL A 216 5.98 -6.41 33.52
C VAL A 216 6.21 -7.82 34.06
N TYR A 217 6.41 -7.92 35.37
CA TYR A 217 6.52 -9.17 36.11
C TYR A 217 5.21 -9.39 36.86
N PHE A 218 4.65 -10.60 36.75
CA PHE A 218 3.37 -10.93 37.38
C PHE A 218 3.28 -12.41 37.70
N THR A 219 2.39 -12.74 38.62
CA THR A 219 2.01 -14.13 38.90
C THR A 219 0.65 -14.44 38.28
N ILE A 220 0.51 -15.61 37.68
CA ILE A 220 -0.74 -16.08 37.08
C ILE A 220 -1.01 -17.52 37.52
N ARG A 221 -2.29 -17.89 37.66
CA ARG A 221 -2.67 -19.27 38.03
C ARG A 221 -2.63 -20.17 36.80
N GLY A 222 -2.26 -21.44 36.99
CA GLY A 222 -2.22 -22.44 35.92
C GLY A 222 -3.51 -22.53 35.11
N TYR A 223 -4.67 -22.46 35.77
CA TYR A 223 -5.97 -22.45 35.09
C TYR A 223 -6.14 -21.24 34.15
N THR A 224 -5.84 -20.02 34.62
CA THR A 224 -5.91 -18.81 33.78
C THR A 224 -4.92 -18.89 32.62
N LEU A 225 -3.71 -19.40 32.88
CA LEU A 225 -2.66 -19.59 31.87
C LEU A 225 -3.15 -20.51 30.75
N LEU A 226 -3.70 -21.68 31.09
CA LEU A 226 -4.24 -22.63 30.10
C LEU A 226 -5.36 -22.02 29.27
N ARG A 227 -6.30 -21.30 29.89
CA ARG A 227 -7.42 -20.67 29.18
C ARG A 227 -6.97 -19.59 28.21
N VAL A 228 -5.96 -18.80 28.59
CA VAL A 228 -5.38 -17.81 27.68
C VAL A 228 -4.60 -18.49 26.56
N LEU A 229 -3.85 -19.56 26.86
CA LEU A 229 -3.13 -20.32 25.83
C LEU A 229 -4.08 -20.97 24.82
N ASP A 230 -5.21 -21.50 25.28
CA ASP A 230 -6.27 -22.02 24.42
C ASP A 230 -6.85 -20.93 23.52
N ALA A 231 -7.09 -19.72 24.04
CA ALA A 231 -7.54 -18.57 23.24
C ALA A 231 -6.48 -18.17 22.19
N LEU A 232 -5.21 -18.15 22.57
CA LEU A 232 -4.08 -17.87 21.67
C LEU A 232 -3.92 -18.93 20.55
N ASN A 233 -4.36 -20.17 20.79
CA ASN A 233 -4.26 -21.27 19.83
C ASN A 233 -5.55 -21.48 19.00
N GLY A 234 -6.70 -21.07 19.55
CA GLY A 234 -8.00 -21.13 18.88
C GLY A 234 -8.14 -20.18 17.70
N ASP A 235 -7.42 -19.04 17.72
CA ASP A 235 -7.37 -18.07 16.61
C ASP A 235 -6.53 -18.56 15.40
N SER A 236 -5.98 -19.78 15.44
CA SER A 236 -5.21 -20.39 14.34
C SER A 236 -6.02 -21.38 13.48
N ARG A 237 -7.36 -21.38 13.57
CA ARG A 237 -8.26 -22.24 12.80
C ARG A 237 -9.34 -21.47 12.05
#